data_AF-A0A5C9EGI1-F1
#
_entry.id   AF-A0A5C9EGI1-F1
#
_cell.length_a   1.000
_cell.length_b   1.000
_cell.length_c   1.000
_cell.angle_alpha   90.00
_cell.angle_beta   90.00
_cell.angle_gamma   90.00
#
_symmetry.space_group_name_H-M   'P 1'
#
loop_
_entity.id
_entity.type
_entity.pdbx_description
1 polymer ?
#
loop_
_entity_poly.entity_id
_entity_poly.type
_entity_poly.pdbx_seq_one_letter_code
_entity_poly.pdbx_strand_id
1 'polypeptide(L)'
;MGIEWIKAEERPNKTQKVEGRFLLDLRAKINDLEKNVSELKEDNNQIKKKLNEKINENNDLEETIKQKKKLIAELEDNKEILHDLVEEREKTIEELKEKNKTLEEKVTQLEQRLEENKSEIKEIKSSLTDKTREISELNKVLTQREDEIKNFNQKIEDLKTEHYNELEDLKSKMANALAKKEDEIEQKHIEINKLKDRIVRQADESSQLSSQLKDYEVKVEEVEAAPKIVVRIKDIMQYKGFLSEKEFQKLLAETK
;
A
#
# COMPACT_ATOMS: atom_id res chain seq x y z
N MET A 1 -85.30 130.19 17.62
CA MET A 1 -84.87 131.53 17.18
C MET A 1 -83.65 131.36 16.29
N GLY A 2 -83.84 131.34 14.98
CA GLY A 2 -82.72 131.20 14.03
C GLY A 2 -82.02 132.54 13.86
N ILE A 3 -80.70 132.57 14.06
CA ILE A 3 -79.87 133.72 13.71
C ILE A 3 -79.76 133.74 12.18
N GLU A 4 -80.22 134.82 11.54
CA GLU A 4 -80.09 135.02 10.10
C GLU A 4 -78.65 135.43 9.74
N TRP A 5 -77.79 134.44 9.51
CA TRP A 5 -76.36 134.63 9.24
C TRP A 5 -76.06 135.52 8.02
N ILE A 6 -76.92 135.47 7.01
CA ILE A 6 -76.83 136.32 5.81
C ILE A 6 -76.87 137.81 6.20
N LYS A 7 -77.76 138.19 7.14
CA LYS A 7 -77.88 139.57 7.61
C LYS A 7 -76.69 140.03 8.48
N ALA A 8 -75.99 139.12 9.14
CA ALA A 8 -74.78 139.43 9.92
C ALA A 8 -73.54 139.65 9.03
N GLU A 9 -73.49 138.98 7.87
CA GLU A 9 -72.43 139.08 6.87
C GLU A 9 -72.58 140.36 6.01
N GLU A 10 -73.81 140.72 5.63
CA GLU A 10 -74.09 141.92 4.83
C GLU A 10 -73.98 143.24 5.62
N ARG A 11 -74.21 143.22 6.94
CA ARG A 11 -74.23 144.44 7.80
C ARG A 11 -73.64 144.16 9.20
N PRO A 12 -72.31 144.04 9.34
CA PRO A 12 -71.65 143.68 10.60
C PRO A 12 -71.85 144.71 11.72
N ASN A 13 -72.22 145.96 11.39
CA ASN A 13 -72.35 147.08 12.31
C ASN A 13 -73.79 147.33 12.82
N LYS A 14 -74.78 146.51 12.44
CA LYS A 14 -76.15 146.68 12.92
C LYS A 14 -76.29 146.05 14.31
N THR A 15 -76.87 146.77 15.27
CA THR A 15 -77.06 146.33 16.66
C THR A 15 -77.86 145.03 16.74
N GLN A 16 -77.14 143.92 16.83
CA GLN A 16 -77.63 142.64 17.32
C GLN A 16 -77.20 142.53 18.78
N LYS A 17 -77.92 141.73 19.60
CA LYS A 17 -77.68 141.60 21.05
C LYS A 17 -76.24 141.19 21.44
N VAL A 18 -75.44 140.78 20.46
CA VAL A 18 -73.99 140.55 20.54
C VAL A 18 -73.43 141.14 19.23
N GLU A 19 -72.31 141.87 19.27
CA GLU A 19 -71.72 142.46 18.05
C GLU A 19 -71.49 141.36 17.00
N GLY A 20 -71.97 141.57 15.77
CA GLY A 20 -71.97 140.54 14.71
C GLY A 20 -70.59 139.97 14.39
N ARG A 21 -69.52 140.72 14.72
CA ARG A 21 -68.11 140.29 14.59
C ARG A 21 -67.76 139.09 15.49
N PHE A 22 -68.17 139.08 16.77
CA PHE A 22 -67.92 137.92 17.65
C PHE A 22 -68.70 136.69 17.21
N LEU A 23 -69.90 136.88 16.67
CA LEU A 23 -70.70 135.76 16.11
C LEU A 23 -70.06 135.18 14.85
N LEU A 24 -69.43 136.00 14.01
CA LEU A 24 -68.66 135.55 12.84
C LEU A 24 -67.38 134.82 13.24
N ASP A 25 -66.63 135.30 14.22
CA ASP A 25 -65.44 134.61 14.74
C ASP A 25 -65.80 133.26 15.38
N LEU A 26 -66.92 133.21 16.12
CA LEU A 26 -67.45 131.96 16.66
C LEU A 26 -67.90 131.00 15.55
N ARG A 27 -68.55 131.50 14.49
CA ARG A 27 -68.94 130.68 13.33
C ARG A 27 -67.72 130.14 12.59
N ALA A 28 -66.67 130.95 12.40
CA ALA A 28 -65.42 130.52 11.80
C ALA A 28 -64.77 129.41 12.64
N LYS A 29 -64.69 129.61 13.96
CA LYS A 29 -64.18 128.58 14.88
C LYS A 29 -65.03 127.32 14.91
N ILE A 30 -66.36 127.44 14.83
CA ILE A 30 -67.29 126.31 14.72
C ILE A 30 -67.04 125.56 13.41
N ASN A 31 -66.91 126.25 12.28
CA ASN A 31 -66.62 125.63 10.98
C ASN A 31 -65.26 124.92 10.99
N ASP A 32 -64.23 125.52 11.58
CA ASP A 32 -62.90 124.90 11.72
C ASP A 32 -62.96 123.65 12.61
N LEU A 33 -63.70 123.73 13.72
CA LEU A 33 -63.93 122.58 14.60
C LEU A 33 -64.74 121.48 13.91
N GLU A 34 -65.77 121.81 13.14
CA GLU A 34 -66.56 120.86 12.34
C GLU A 34 -65.69 120.17 11.28
N LYS A 35 -64.83 120.93 10.60
CA LYS A 35 -63.84 120.39 9.65
C LYS A 35 -62.88 119.43 10.34
N ASN A 36 -62.29 119.83 11.47
CA ASN A 36 -61.39 118.99 12.27
C ASN A 36 -62.10 117.71 12.75
N VAL A 37 -63.36 117.80 13.18
CA VAL A 37 -64.16 116.63 13.58
C VAL A 37 -64.42 115.70 12.40
N SER A 38 -64.65 116.23 11.20
CA SER A 38 -64.81 115.43 9.99
C SER A 38 -63.52 114.72 9.59
N GLU A 39 -62.39 115.42 9.62
CA GLU A 39 -61.05 114.87 9.33
C GLU A 39 -60.68 113.77 10.35
N LEU A 40 -60.86 114.03 11.66
CA LEU A 40 -60.61 113.04 12.70
C LEU A 40 -61.50 111.80 12.59
N LYS A 41 -62.75 111.94 12.12
CA LYS A 41 -63.64 110.80 11.87
C LYS A 41 -63.14 109.96 10.71
N GLU A 42 -62.68 110.60 9.64
CA GLU A 42 -62.13 109.89 8.48
C GLU A 42 -60.83 109.17 8.84
N ASP A 43 -59.92 109.84 9.56
CA ASP A 43 -58.69 109.23 10.06
C ASP A 43 -59.00 108.03 10.97
N ASN A 44 -59.98 108.15 11.87
CA ASN A 44 -60.40 107.06 12.75
C ASN A 44 -60.98 105.87 11.95
N ASN A 45 -61.73 106.13 10.87
CA ASN A 45 -62.21 105.08 9.97
C ASN A 45 -61.04 104.39 9.23
N GLN A 46 -60.06 105.15 8.75
CA GLN A 46 -58.87 104.58 8.10
C GLN A 46 -58.03 103.76 9.07
N ILE A 47 -57.84 104.23 10.30
CA ILE A 47 -57.13 103.50 11.36
C ILE A 47 -57.84 102.19 11.67
N LYS A 48 -59.17 102.18 11.79
CA LYS A 48 -59.95 100.95 12.01
C LYS A 48 -59.79 99.93 10.88
N LYS A 49 -59.78 100.38 9.62
CA LYS A 49 -59.55 99.50 8.47
C LYS A 49 -58.16 98.86 8.54
N LYS A 50 -57.11 99.68 8.73
CA LYS A 50 -55.73 99.19 8.88
C LYS A 50 -55.57 98.24 10.07
N LEU A 51 -56.24 98.55 11.18
CA LEU A 51 -56.23 97.69 12.38
C LEU A 51 -56.84 96.32 12.07
N ASN A 52 -57.99 96.27 11.39
CA ASN A 52 -58.62 95.02 11.00
C ASN A 52 -57.76 94.21 10.01
N GLU A 53 -57.11 94.87 9.05
CA GLU A 53 -56.16 94.22 8.14
C GLU A 53 -55.02 93.57 8.93
N LYS A 54 -54.42 94.29 9.90
CA LYS A 54 -53.35 93.75 10.75
C LYS A 54 -53.81 92.64 11.68
N ILE A 55 -55.05 92.68 12.17
CA ILE A 55 -55.63 91.58 12.94
C ILE A 55 -55.72 90.31 12.09
N ASN A 56 -56.21 90.43 10.85
CA ASN A 56 -56.30 89.28 9.94
C ASN A 56 -54.92 88.71 9.59
N GLU A 57 -53.95 89.57 9.23
CA GLU A 57 -52.58 89.14 8.98
C GLU A 57 -51.96 88.41 10.19
N ASN A 58 -52.20 88.90 11.41
CA ASN A 58 -51.72 88.24 12.62
C ASN A 58 -52.34 86.86 12.82
N ASN A 59 -53.63 86.71 12.57
CA ASN A 59 -54.30 85.41 12.67
C ASN A 59 -53.73 84.40 11.67
N ASP A 60 -53.47 84.81 10.43
CA ASP A 60 -52.88 83.95 9.40
C ASP A 60 -51.44 83.53 9.77
N LEU A 61 -50.67 84.45 10.35
CA LEU A 61 -49.32 84.18 10.86
C LEU A 61 -49.36 83.21 12.04
N GLU A 62 -50.30 83.36 12.97
CA GLU A 62 -50.49 82.44 14.10
C GLU A 62 -50.82 81.02 13.63
N GLU A 63 -51.69 80.88 12.63
CA GLU A 63 -52.01 79.58 12.04
C GLU A 63 -50.79 78.96 11.37
N THR A 64 -50.04 79.75 10.59
CA THR A 64 -48.80 79.30 9.94
C THR A 64 -47.76 78.85 10.97
N ILE A 65 -47.60 79.58 12.08
CA ILE A 65 -46.70 79.21 13.18
C ILE A 65 -47.13 77.88 13.79
N LYS A 66 -48.43 77.67 14.01
CA LYS A 66 -48.96 76.42 14.55
C LYS A 66 -48.68 75.23 13.63
N GLN A 67 -48.85 75.40 12.32
CA GLN A 67 -48.53 74.36 11.33
C GLN A 67 -47.03 74.04 11.31
N LYS A 68 -46.16 75.06 11.28
CA LYS A 68 -44.70 74.87 11.30
C LYS A 68 -44.22 74.18 12.59
N LYS A 69 -44.80 74.50 13.74
CA LYS A 69 -44.48 73.81 15.01
C LYS A 69 -44.81 72.33 14.97
N LYS A 70 -45.94 71.93 14.37
CA LYS A 70 -46.27 70.51 14.19
C LYS A 70 -45.25 69.81 13.29
N LEU A 71 -44.90 70.44 12.16
CA LEU A 71 -43.91 69.88 11.24
C LEU A 71 -42.53 69.73 11.89
N ILE A 72 -42.12 70.69 12.75
CA ILE A 72 -40.86 70.59 13.49
C ILE A 72 -40.88 69.38 14.42
N ALA A 73 -41.96 69.17 15.19
CA ALA A 73 -42.08 68.00 16.07
C ALA A 73 -42.01 66.69 15.28
N GLU A 74 -42.72 66.58 14.15
CA GLU A 74 -42.66 65.40 13.29
C GLU A 74 -41.25 65.15 12.72
N LEU A 75 -40.51 66.21 12.38
CA LEU A 75 -39.12 66.07 11.90
C LEU A 75 -38.16 65.67 13.02
N GLU A 76 -38.39 66.13 14.25
CA GLU A 76 -37.63 65.72 15.43
C GLU A 76 -37.84 64.24 15.73
N ASP A 77 -39.09 63.75 15.73
CA ASP A 77 -39.42 62.34 15.91
C ASP A 77 -38.76 61.46 14.83
N ASN A 78 -38.86 61.87 13.56
CA ASN A 78 -38.23 61.14 12.44
C ASN A 78 -36.70 61.11 12.56
N LYS A 79 -36.10 62.18 13.09
CA LYS A 79 -34.65 62.24 13.31
C LYS A 79 -34.20 61.24 14.37
N GLU A 80 -34.96 61.08 15.46
CA GLU A 80 -34.67 60.07 16.49
C GLU A 80 -34.79 58.65 15.92
N ILE A 81 -35.85 58.35 15.16
CA ILE A 81 -36.02 57.04 14.53
C ILE A 81 -34.85 56.72 13.59
N LEU A 82 -34.42 57.70 12.78
CA LEU A 82 -33.27 57.52 11.88
C LEU A 82 -31.97 57.31 12.64
N HIS A 83 -31.78 58.00 13.78
CA HIS A 83 -30.62 57.82 14.64
C HIS A 83 -30.55 56.39 15.19
N ASP A 84 -31.65 55.88 15.75
CA ASP A 84 -31.72 54.53 16.30
C ASP A 84 -31.47 53.46 15.22
N LEU A 85 -32.03 53.68 14.01
CA LEU A 85 -31.79 52.79 12.87
C LEU A 85 -30.32 52.78 12.45
N VAL A 86 -29.65 53.94 12.46
CA VAL A 86 -28.21 54.02 12.14
C VAL A 86 -27.40 53.25 13.17
N GLU A 87 -27.66 53.41 14.47
CA GLU A 87 -26.96 52.65 15.52
C GLU A 87 -27.14 51.13 15.38
N GLU A 88 -28.35 50.66 15.05
CA GLU A 88 -28.63 49.24 14.83
C GLU A 88 -27.84 48.70 13.62
N ARG A 89 -27.79 49.49 12.54
CA ARG A 89 -27.05 49.12 11.33
C ARG A 89 -25.55 49.09 11.59
N GLU A 90 -25.02 50.03 12.36
CA GLU A 90 -23.61 50.04 12.75
C GLU A 90 -23.24 48.79 13.56
N LYS A 91 -24.06 48.40 14.54
CA LYS A 91 -23.87 47.14 15.30
C LYS A 91 -23.87 45.92 14.38
N THR A 92 -24.83 45.84 13.46
CA THR A 92 -24.93 44.73 12.49
C THR A 92 -23.70 44.67 11.58
N ILE A 93 -23.19 45.82 11.12
CA ILE A 93 -21.99 45.90 10.30
C ILE A 93 -20.78 45.37 11.06
N GLU A 94 -20.65 45.70 12.34
CA GLU A 94 -19.52 45.24 13.16
C GLU A 94 -19.57 43.73 13.40
N GLU A 95 -20.75 43.18 13.68
CA GLU A 95 -20.95 41.72 13.79
C GLU A 95 -20.58 40.99 12.48
N LEU A 96 -20.96 41.54 11.33
CA LEU A 96 -20.63 40.97 10.03
C LEU A 96 -19.14 41.04 9.72
N LYS A 97 -18.44 42.11 10.12
CA LYS A 97 -16.98 42.22 9.97
C LYS A 97 -16.26 41.15 10.78
N GLU A 98 -16.63 40.98 12.05
CA GLU A 98 -16.01 39.95 12.91
C GLU A 98 -16.26 38.55 12.38
N LYS A 99 -17.47 38.28 11.87
CA LYS A 99 -17.79 37.01 11.21
C LYS A 99 -16.96 36.80 9.94
N ASN A 100 -16.78 37.83 9.11
CA ASN A 100 -15.95 37.76 7.91
C ASN A 100 -14.49 37.47 8.26
N LYS A 101 -13.92 38.18 9.25
CA LYS A 101 -12.56 37.93 9.74
C LYS A 101 -12.38 36.47 10.21
N THR A 102 -13.34 35.96 10.99
CA THR A 102 -13.31 34.56 11.45
C THR A 102 -13.36 33.57 10.27
N LEU A 103 -14.17 33.87 9.25
CA LEU A 103 -14.25 33.04 8.05
C LEU A 103 -12.96 33.09 7.23
N GLU A 104 -12.34 34.26 7.09
CA GLU A 104 -11.05 34.43 6.42
C GLU A 104 -9.95 33.61 7.12
N GLU A 105 -9.85 33.70 8.45
CA GLU A 105 -8.92 32.89 9.24
C GLU A 105 -9.14 31.38 9.03
N LYS A 106 -10.40 30.94 9.00
CA LYS A 106 -10.75 29.54 8.75
C LYS A 106 -10.39 29.09 7.32
N VAL A 107 -10.57 29.96 6.33
CA VAL A 107 -10.16 29.68 4.94
C VAL A 107 -8.65 29.51 4.87
N THR A 108 -7.87 30.42 5.46
CA THR A 108 -6.40 30.30 5.49
C THR A 108 -5.93 29.02 6.17
N GLN A 109 -6.55 28.62 7.30
CA GLN A 109 -6.22 27.35 7.95
C GLN A 109 -6.55 26.13 7.09
N LEU A 110 -7.67 26.16 6.36
CA LEU A 110 -8.05 25.07 5.46
C LEU A 110 -7.11 24.99 4.25
N GLU A 111 -6.68 26.13 3.71
CA GLU A 111 -5.70 26.20 2.63
C GLU A 111 -4.34 25.63 3.04
N GLN A 112 -3.87 25.97 4.26
CA GLN A 112 -2.64 25.39 4.79
C GLN A 112 -2.73 23.86 4.93
N ARG A 113 -3.80 23.36 5.53
CA ARG A 113 -4.02 21.90 5.68
C ARG A 113 -4.13 21.19 4.33
N LEU A 114 -4.73 21.84 3.34
CA LEU A 114 -4.84 21.30 1.99
C LEU A 114 -3.47 21.18 1.33
N GLU A 115 -2.57 22.13 1.55
CA GLU A 115 -1.20 22.06 1.04
C GLU A 115 -0.34 21.02 1.76
N GLU A 116 -0.46 20.91 3.09
CA GLU A 116 0.17 19.85 3.88
C GLU A 116 -0.26 18.46 3.38
N ASN A 117 -1.57 18.22 3.21
CA ASN A 117 -2.09 16.96 2.70
C ASN A 117 -1.61 16.66 1.27
N LYS A 118 -1.47 17.66 0.40
CA LYS A 118 -0.91 17.45 -0.95
C LYS A 118 0.55 17.01 -0.89
N SER A 119 1.34 17.60 0.02
CA SER A 119 2.73 17.20 0.23
C SER A 119 2.82 15.75 0.69
N GLU A 120 2.02 15.37 1.69
CA GLU A 120 1.96 13.99 2.19
C GLU A 120 1.54 12.99 1.10
N ILE A 121 0.53 13.33 0.28
CA ILE A 121 0.13 12.50 -0.88
C ILE A 121 1.29 12.32 -1.86
N LYS A 122 2.11 13.35 -2.10
CA LYS A 122 3.25 13.27 -3.00
C LYS A 122 4.34 12.34 -2.44
N GLU A 123 4.61 12.42 -1.15
CA GLU A 123 5.56 11.53 -0.47
C GLU A 123 5.10 10.07 -0.48
N ILE A 124 3.83 9.82 -0.16
CA ILE A 124 3.22 8.49 -0.23
C ILE A 124 3.32 7.91 -1.65
N LYS A 125 3.03 8.72 -2.68
CA LYS A 125 3.17 8.28 -4.08
C LYS A 125 4.60 7.92 -4.43
N SER A 126 5.60 8.70 -3.99
CA SER A 126 7.02 8.39 -4.20
C SER A 126 7.41 7.08 -3.53
N SER A 127 7.03 6.89 -2.26
CA SER A 127 7.30 5.66 -1.52
C SER A 127 6.65 4.44 -2.19
N LEU A 128 5.41 4.59 -2.69
CA LEU A 128 4.73 3.54 -3.43
C LEU A 128 5.46 3.17 -4.72
N THR A 129 5.95 4.15 -5.48
CA THR A 129 6.74 3.87 -6.69
C THR A 129 8.05 3.15 -6.39
N ASP A 130 8.75 3.52 -5.30
CA ASP A 130 9.99 2.86 -4.89
C ASP A 130 9.73 1.42 -4.46
N LYS A 131 8.69 1.19 -3.64
CA LYS A 131 8.29 -0.16 -3.22
C LYS A 131 7.82 -1.03 -4.39
N THR A 132 7.13 -0.45 -5.38
CA THR A 132 6.72 -1.16 -6.59
C THR A 132 7.94 -1.60 -7.41
N ARG A 133 8.96 -0.74 -7.50
CA ARG A 133 10.24 -1.09 -8.16
C ARG A 133 10.97 -2.21 -7.42
N GLU A 134 11.08 -2.11 -6.10
CA GLU A 134 11.70 -3.14 -5.25
C GLU A 134 11.01 -4.51 -5.43
N ILE A 135 9.67 -4.54 -5.42
CA ILE A 135 8.90 -5.78 -5.69
C ILE A 135 9.20 -6.33 -7.08
N SER A 136 9.29 -5.47 -8.10
CA SER A 136 9.62 -5.90 -9.46
C SER A 136 11.02 -6.53 -9.55
N GLU A 137 12.00 -5.94 -8.86
CA GLU A 137 13.37 -6.46 -8.79
C GLU A 137 13.43 -7.79 -8.05
N LEU A 138 12.74 -7.91 -6.90
CA LEU A 138 12.62 -9.15 -6.15
C LEU A 138 11.96 -10.27 -6.96
N ASN A 139 10.90 -9.96 -7.70
CA ASN A 139 10.24 -10.94 -8.57
C ASN A 139 11.17 -11.46 -9.66
N LYS A 140 12.01 -10.60 -10.26
CA LYS A 140 13.01 -11.05 -11.24
C LYS A 140 14.02 -12.01 -10.63
N VAL A 141 14.51 -11.70 -9.43
CA VAL A 141 15.45 -12.58 -8.70
C VAL A 141 14.77 -13.91 -8.37
N LEU A 142 13.50 -13.88 -7.95
CA LEU A 142 12.74 -15.09 -7.64
C LEU A 142 12.61 -15.99 -8.87
N THR A 143 12.22 -15.45 -10.03
CA THR A 143 12.15 -16.22 -11.29
C THR A 143 13.51 -16.81 -11.68
N GLN A 144 14.60 -16.05 -11.54
CA GLN A 144 15.95 -16.56 -11.81
C GLN A 144 16.30 -17.74 -10.90
N ARG A 145 15.97 -17.66 -9.60
CA ARG A 145 16.21 -18.75 -8.64
C ARG A 145 15.35 -19.97 -8.95
N GLU A 146 14.09 -19.78 -9.37
CA GLU A 146 13.24 -20.89 -9.80
C GLU A 146 13.82 -21.63 -11.02
N ASP A 147 14.36 -20.89 -11.99
CA ASP A 147 15.00 -21.48 -13.17
C ASP A 147 16.32 -22.19 -12.81
N GLU A 148 17.13 -21.63 -11.91
CA GLU A 148 18.31 -22.30 -11.37
C GLU A 148 17.96 -23.61 -10.67
N ILE A 149 16.91 -23.62 -9.83
CA ILE A 149 16.44 -24.83 -9.15
C ILE A 149 15.99 -25.88 -10.16
N LYS A 150 15.23 -25.51 -11.20
CA LYS A 150 14.84 -26.44 -12.27
C LYS A 150 16.05 -27.04 -12.96
N ASN A 151 17.06 -26.22 -13.29
CA ASN A 151 18.29 -26.69 -13.93
C ASN A 151 19.07 -27.66 -13.02
N PHE A 152 19.19 -27.35 -11.71
CA PHE A 152 19.84 -28.26 -10.77
C PHE A 152 19.07 -29.58 -10.62
N ASN A 153 17.74 -29.54 -10.54
CA ASN A 153 16.92 -30.74 -10.48
C ASN A 153 17.08 -31.61 -11.73
N GLN A 154 17.10 -31.02 -12.92
CA GLN A 154 17.36 -31.76 -14.16
C GLN A 154 18.74 -32.42 -14.12
N LYS A 155 19.77 -31.68 -13.72
CA LYS A 155 21.14 -32.21 -13.62
C LYS A 155 21.26 -33.35 -12.60
N ILE A 156 20.53 -33.27 -11.49
CA ILE A 156 20.47 -34.36 -10.50
C ILE A 156 19.82 -35.60 -11.12
N GLU A 157 18.72 -35.45 -11.84
CA GLU A 157 18.06 -36.58 -12.48
C GLU A 157 18.94 -37.20 -13.57
N ASP A 158 19.59 -36.39 -14.40
CA ASP A 158 20.54 -36.86 -15.41
C ASP A 158 21.67 -37.68 -14.77
N LEU A 159 22.34 -37.14 -13.74
CA LEU A 159 23.40 -37.85 -13.00
C LEU A 159 22.91 -39.14 -12.35
N LYS A 160 21.69 -39.14 -11.81
CA LYS A 160 21.09 -40.32 -11.21
C LYS A 160 20.85 -41.42 -12.25
N THR A 161 20.35 -41.06 -13.43
CA THR A 161 20.17 -42.02 -14.53
C THR A 161 21.50 -42.53 -15.07
N GLU A 162 22.51 -41.67 -15.20
CA GLU A 162 23.86 -42.04 -15.61
C GLU A 162 24.46 -43.06 -14.64
N HIS A 163 24.50 -42.74 -13.33
CA HIS A 163 25.01 -43.66 -12.32
C HIS A 163 24.22 -44.96 -12.22
N TYR A 164 22.90 -44.93 -12.42
CA TYR A 164 22.10 -46.16 -12.45
C TYR A 164 22.53 -47.06 -13.62
N ASN A 165 22.69 -46.49 -14.82
CA ASN A 165 23.12 -47.22 -16.01
C ASN A 165 24.56 -47.75 -15.86
N GLU A 166 25.47 -46.95 -15.33
CA GLU A 166 26.84 -47.38 -15.02
C GLU A 166 26.87 -48.56 -14.04
N LEU A 167 26.07 -48.47 -12.96
CA LEU A 167 25.97 -49.54 -11.97
C LEU A 167 25.42 -50.83 -12.59
N GLU A 168 24.42 -50.73 -13.45
CA GLU A 168 23.82 -51.87 -14.13
C GLU A 168 24.77 -52.51 -15.15
N ASP A 169 25.50 -51.71 -15.93
CA ASP A 169 26.56 -52.18 -16.83
C ASP A 169 27.67 -52.89 -16.05
N LEU A 170 28.12 -52.31 -14.92
CA LEU A 170 29.14 -52.92 -14.06
C LEU A 170 28.67 -54.25 -13.47
N LYS A 171 27.41 -54.32 -13.00
CA LYS A 171 26.79 -55.57 -12.53
C LYS A 171 26.77 -56.64 -13.63
N SER A 172 26.34 -56.27 -14.84
CA SER A 172 26.29 -57.20 -15.98
C SER A 172 27.69 -57.73 -16.34
N LYS A 173 28.69 -56.84 -16.40
CA LYS A 173 30.09 -57.23 -16.61
C LYS A 173 30.61 -58.18 -15.53
N MET A 174 30.29 -57.90 -14.27
CA MET A 174 30.70 -58.76 -13.14
C MET A 174 30.01 -60.12 -13.18
N ALA A 175 28.71 -60.18 -13.49
CA ALA A 175 27.96 -61.43 -13.65
C ALA A 175 28.55 -62.29 -14.78
N ASN A 176 28.85 -61.68 -15.94
CA ASN A 176 29.50 -62.37 -17.05
C ASN A 176 30.90 -62.88 -16.70
N ALA A 177 31.67 -62.12 -15.92
CA ALA A 177 32.99 -62.54 -15.46
C ALA A 177 32.91 -63.72 -14.47
N LEU A 178 31.93 -63.69 -13.55
CA LEU A 178 31.65 -64.78 -12.62
C LEU A 178 31.28 -66.06 -13.37
N ALA A 179 30.34 -65.99 -14.31
CA ALA A 179 29.92 -67.14 -15.12
C ALA A 179 31.13 -67.77 -15.86
N LYS A 180 31.98 -66.95 -16.49
CA LYS A 180 33.21 -67.44 -17.12
C LYS A 180 34.15 -68.15 -16.15
N LYS A 181 34.29 -67.62 -14.92
CA LYS A 181 35.14 -68.23 -13.89
C LYS A 181 34.55 -69.53 -13.36
N GLU A 182 33.23 -69.63 -13.23
CA GLU A 182 32.52 -70.87 -12.91
C GLU A 182 32.75 -71.92 -13.99
N ASP A 183 32.62 -71.57 -15.27
CA ASP A 183 32.91 -72.46 -16.39
C ASP A 183 34.37 -72.95 -16.37
N GLU A 184 35.34 -72.04 -16.14
CA GLU A 184 36.76 -72.40 -16.01
C GLU A 184 37.01 -73.38 -14.84
N ILE A 185 36.35 -73.16 -13.70
CA ILE A 185 36.45 -74.03 -12.54
C ILE A 185 35.88 -75.41 -12.86
N GLU A 186 34.71 -75.48 -13.52
CA GLU A 186 34.08 -76.74 -13.91
C GLU A 186 34.96 -77.53 -14.88
N GLN A 187 35.54 -76.86 -15.89
CA GLN A 187 36.49 -77.49 -16.83
C GLN A 187 37.71 -78.05 -16.10
N LYS A 188 38.31 -77.28 -15.18
CA LYS A 188 39.42 -77.77 -14.35
C LYS A 188 39.00 -78.94 -13.46
N HIS A 189 37.78 -78.94 -12.94
CA HIS A 189 37.26 -80.04 -12.13
C HIS A 189 37.15 -81.34 -12.95
N ILE A 190 36.61 -81.24 -14.17
CA ILE A 190 36.56 -82.35 -15.13
C ILE A 190 37.98 -82.86 -15.45
N GLU A 191 38.93 -81.96 -15.68
CA GLU A 191 40.33 -82.32 -15.95
C GLU A 191 40.99 -83.04 -14.75
N ILE A 192 40.79 -82.53 -13.53
CA ILE A 192 41.26 -83.16 -12.29
C ILE A 192 40.69 -84.58 -12.17
N ASN A 193 39.40 -84.78 -12.43
CA ASN A 193 38.78 -86.10 -12.37
C ASN A 193 39.37 -87.06 -13.42
N LYS A 194 39.60 -86.60 -14.66
CA LYS A 194 40.29 -87.40 -15.69
C LYS A 194 41.71 -87.80 -15.28
N LEU A 195 42.46 -86.85 -14.70
CA LEU A 195 43.81 -87.13 -14.20
C LEU A 195 43.77 -88.13 -13.04
N LYS A 196 42.79 -88.01 -12.14
CA LYS A 196 42.59 -88.93 -11.02
C LYS A 196 42.29 -90.35 -11.52
N ASP A 197 41.40 -90.51 -12.48
CA ASP A 197 41.09 -91.81 -13.11
C ASP A 197 42.34 -92.42 -13.76
N ARG A 198 43.17 -91.60 -14.41
CA ARG A 198 44.43 -92.06 -15.02
C ARG A 198 45.43 -92.54 -13.96
N ILE A 199 45.57 -91.81 -12.86
CA ILE A 199 46.44 -92.22 -11.74
C ILE A 199 45.99 -93.57 -11.17
N VAL A 200 44.69 -93.78 -10.98
CA VAL A 200 44.14 -95.06 -10.50
C VAL A 200 44.52 -96.20 -11.47
N ARG A 201 44.29 -96.03 -12.78
CA ARG A 201 44.67 -97.05 -13.77
C ARG A 201 46.17 -97.34 -13.77
N GLN A 202 47.00 -96.31 -13.70
CA GLN A 202 48.46 -96.48 -13.64
C GLN A 202 48.91 -97.18 -12.34
N ALA A 203 48.23 -96.93 -11.23
CA ALA A 203 48.46 -97.63 -9.98
C ALA A 203 48.07 -99.11 -10.09
N ASP A 204 46.92 -99.42 -10.71
CA ASP A 204 46.49 -100.79 -10.99
C ASP A 204 47.49 -101.51 -11.91
N GLU A 205 47.90 -100.89 -13.01
CA GLU A 205 48.94 -101.41 -13.91
C GLU A 205 50.26 -101.66 -13.18
N SER A 206 50.70 -100.72 -12.34
CA SER A 206 51.92 -100.87 -11.53
C SER A 206 51.80 -102.04 -10.55
N SER A 207 50.62 -102.25 -9.95
CA SER A 207 50.36 -103.39 -9.06
C SER A 207 50.38 -104.73 -9.80
N GLN A 208 49.83 -104.78 -11.01
CA GLN A 208 49.85 -105.96 -11.87
C GLN A 208 51.27 -106.29 -12.32
N LEU A 209 52.02 -105.29 -12.79
CA LEU A 209 53.43 -105.43 -13.15
C LEU A 209 54.26 -105.88 -11.95
N SER A 210 53.99 -105.36 -10.75
CA SER A 210 54.66 -105.81 -9.53
C SER A 210 54.34 -107.27 -9.18
N SER A 211 53.10 -107.71 -9.38
CA SER A 211 52.73 -109.12 -9.22
C SER A 211 53.42 -110.01 -10.25
N GLN A 212 53.45 -109.58 -11.51
CA GLN A 212 54.14 -110.30 -12.57
C GLN A 212 55.64 -110.39 -12.30
N LEU A 213 56.26 -109.29 -11.86
CA LEU A 213 57.67 -109.29 -11.45
C LEU A 213 57.91 -110.29 -10.32
N LYS A 214 57.04 -110.33 -9.31
CA LYS A 214 57.14 -111.31 -8.22
C LYS A 214 57.01 -112.76 -8.73
N ASP A 215 56.09 -113.03 -9.65
CA ASP A 215 55.96 -114.35 -10.27
C ASP A 215 57.20 -114.74 -11.10
N TYR A 216 57.76 -113.78 -11.84
CA TYR A 216 59.01 -113.99 -12.57
C TYR A 216 60.20 -114.17 -11.63
N GLU A 217 60.29 -113.44 -10.53
CA GLU A 217 61.30 -113.62 -9.49
C GLU A 217 61.26 -115.04 -8.92
N VAL A 218 60.08 -115.55 -8.56
CA VAL A 218 59.91 -116.94 -8.10
C VAL A 218 60.38 -117.93 -9.16
N LYS A 219 60.02 -117.73 -10.43
CA LYS A 219 60.48 -118.59 -11.54
C LYS A 219 62.00 -118.53 -11.72
N VAL A 220 62.62 -117.38 -11.51
CA VAL A 220 64.08 -117.23 -11.59
C VAL A 220 64.75 -117.94 -10.41
N GLU A 221 64.23 -117.84 -9.19
CA GLU A 221 64.71 -118.61 -8.03
C GLU A 221 64.62 -120.13 -8.28
N GLU A 222 63.53 -120.61 -8.86
CA GLU A 222 63.38 -122.03 -9.24
C GLU A 222 64.45 -122.47 -10.26
N VAL A 223 64.76 -121.63 -11.24
CA VAL A 223 65.80 -121.91 -12.25
C VAL A 223 67.21 -121.79 -11.68
N GLU A 224 67.47 -120.89 -10.73
CA GLU A 224 68.76 -120.78 -10.01
C GLU A 224 68.98 -121.92 -9.00
N ALA A 225 67.92 -122.53 -8.47
CA ALA A 225 68.01 -123.74 -7.66
C ALA A 225 68.45 -124.97 -8.49
N ALA A 226 68.08 -125.03 -9.78
CA ALA A 226 68.43 -126.13 -10.68
C ALA A 226 69.96 -126.39 -10.81
N PRO A 227 70.84 -125.40 -11.05
CA PRO A 227 72.28 -125.64 -11.12
C PRO A 227 72.88 -126.05 -9.76
N LYS A 228 72.33 -125.64 -8.61
CA LYS A 228 72.80 -126.12 -7.29
C LYS A 228 72.50 -127.60 -7.08
N ILE A 229 71.32 -128.07 -7.53
CA ILE A 229 70.96 -129.48 -7.52
C ILE A 229 71.84 -130.26 -8.51
N VAL A 230 72.07 -129.73 -9.72
CA VAL A 230 72.88 -130.37 -10.75
C VAL A 230 74.36 -130.49 -10.33
N VAL A 231 74.94 -129.47 -9.67
CA VAL A 231 76.31 -129.55 -9.13
C VAL A 231 76.40 -130.59 -8.01
N ARG A 232 75.44 -130.63 -7.09
CA ARG A 232 75.42 -131.66 -6.02
C ARG A 232 75.20 -133.08 -6.55
N ILE A 233 74.37 -133.24 -7.58
CA ILE A 233 74.23 -134.53 -8.28
C ILE A 233 75.56 -134.92 -8.94
N LYS A 234 76.25 -133.96 -9.58
CA LYS A 234 77.55 -134.19 -10.22
C LYS A 234 78.62 -134.61 -9.20
N ASP A 235 78.64 -133.99 -8.02
CA ASP A 235 79.56 -134.36 -6.93
C ASP A 235 79.28 -135.78 -6.45
N ILE A 236 78.03 -136.16 -6.19
CA ILE A 236 77.71 -137.54 -5.76
C ILE A 236 78.02 -138.56 -6.87
N MET A 237 77.75 -138.21 -8.14
CA MET A 237 78.08 -139.05 -9.29
C MET A 237 79.59 -139.24 -9.47
N GLN A 238 80.43 -138.26 -9.14
CA GLN A 238 81.89 -138.41 -9.17
C GLN A 238 82.40 -139.45 -8.16
N TYR A 239 81.76 -139.57 -7.00
CA TYR A 239 82.24 -140.49 -5.95
C TYR A 239 81.62 -141.89 -6.02
N LYS A 240 80.37 -142.03 -6.48
CA LYS A 240 79.65 -143.33 -6.43
C LYS A 240 79.28 -143.91 -7.80
N GLY A 241 79.29 -143.14 -8.88
CA GLY A 241 78.87 -143.59 -10.22
C GLY A 241 77.37 -143.88 -10.39
N PHE A 242 76.58 -143.88 -9.30
CA PHE A 242 75.11 -143.99 -9.32
C PHE A 242 74.50 -143.12 -8.21
N LEU A 243 73.24 -142.73 -8.40
CA LEU A 243 72.45 -141.97 -7.43
C LEU A 243 71.29 -142.86 -6.95
N SER A 244 71.13 -143.08 -5.65
CA SER A 244 70.00 -143.88 -5.14
C SER A 244 68.73 -143.03 -4.98
N GLU A 245 67.55 -143.65 -5.14
CA GLU A 245 66.24 -143.00 -5.05
C GLU A 245 66.04 -142.25 -3.71
N LYS A 246 66.57 -142.81 -2.60
CA LYS A 246 66.53 -142.16 -1.28
C LYS A 246 67.42 -140.92 -1.19
N GLU A 247 68.56 -140.89 -1.87
CA GLU A 247 69.48 -139.75 -1.88
C GLU A 247 68.96 -138.62 -2.77
N PHE A 248 68.32 -138.95 -3.91
CA PHE A 248 67.66 -137.98 -4.78
C PHE A 248 66.46 -137.28 -4.10
N GLN A 249 65.62 -138.06 -3.41
CA GLN A 249 64.48 -137.52 -2.65
C GLN A 249 64.91 -136.59 -1.51
N LYS A 250 66.05 -136.88 -0.86
CA LYS A 250 66.58 -136.04 0.23
C LYS A 250 67.10 -134.69 -0.28
N LEU A 251 67.75 -134.68 -1.45
CA LEU A 251 68.22 -133.46 -2.11
C LEU A 251 67.06 -132.54 -2.53
N LEU A 252 65.96 -133.12 -3.01
CA LEU A 252 64.75 -132.35 -3.37
C LEU A 252 64.05 -131.73 -2.15
N ALA A 253 64.16 -132.33 -0.97
CA ALA A 253 63.53 -131.84 0.26
C ALA A 253 64.32 -130.69 0.94
N GLU A 254 65.62 -130.57 0.69
CA GLU A 254 66.49 -129.53 1.26
C GLU A 254 66.54 -128.24 0.43
N THR A 255 65.91 -128.21 -0.75
CA THR A 255 65.89 -127.06 -1.67
C THR A 255 64.50 -126.44 -1.88
N LYS A 256 63.56 -126.68 -0.96
CA LYS A 256 62.37 -125.84 -0.75
C LYS A 256 62.68 -124.82 0.34
#